data_AF-A0A9J6GTP6-F1
#
_entry.id   AF-A0A9J6GTP6-F1
#
_cell.length_a   1.000
_cell.length_b   1.000
_cell.length_c   1.000
_cell.angle_alpha   90.00
_cell.angle_beta   90.00
_cell.angle_gamma   90.00
#
_symmetry.space_group_name_H-M   'P 1'
#
loop_
_entity.id
_entity.type
_entity.pdbx_description
1 polymer ?
#
loop_
_entity_poly.entity_id
_entity_poly.type
_entity_poly.pdbx_seq_one_letter_code
_entity_poly.pdbx_strand_id
1 'polypeptide(L)' 'MTFLPRQHTKIVMRPRGGLNVAEITRYEVNCAILAAARVSTKEGIHDIICPNIQPNIIVVSTPSRQPLGCQNSQHQISAY' A
#
# COMPACT_ATOMS: atom_id res chain seq x y z
N MET A 1 -19.43 -12.99 19.26
CA MET A 1 -19.13 -12.06 18.15
C MET A 1 -17.72 -12.35 17.67
N THR A 2 -17.58 -12.95 16.49
CA THR A 2 -16.28 -13.24 15.86
C THR A 2 -15.75 -11.96 15.22
N PHE A 3 -14.68 -11.39 15.77
CA PHE A 3 -13.93 -10.28 15.16
C PHE A 3 -13.28 -10.82 13.87
N LEU A 4 -13.87 -10.52 12.72
CA LEU A 4 -13.15 -10.71 11.46
C LEU A 4 -11.95 -9.73 11.45
N PRO A 5 -10.75 -10.18 11.06
CA PRO A 5 -9.58 -9.30 11.01
C PRO A 5 -9.90 -8.09 10.13
N ARG A 6 -9.46 -6.90 10.56
CA ARG A 6 -9.67 -5.65 9.83
C ARG A 6 -9.32 -5.88 8.37
N GLN A 7 -10.25 -5.57 7.46
CA GLN A 7 -9.94 -5.62 6.04
C GLN A 7 -8.85 -4.60 5.75
N HIS A 8 -7.88 -4.93 4.91
CA HIS A 8 -6.82 -4.01 4.49
C HIS A 8 -6.92 -3.80 2.98
N THR A 9 -6.82 -2.55 2.55
CA THR A 9 -6.59 -2.22 1.14
C THR A 9 -5.12 -2.44 0.84
N LYS A 10 -4.83 -3.28 -0.16
CA LYS A 10 -3.46 -3.63 -0.56
C LYS A 10 -3.16 -3.03 -1.92
N ILE A 11 -2.07 -2.27 -2.01
CA ILE A 11 -1.50 -1.76 -3.26
C ILE A 11 -0.17 -2.48 -3.46
N VAL A 12 0.01 -3.08 -4.64
CA VAL A 12 1.27 -3.71 -5.03
C VAL A 12 1.85 -2.88 -6.17
N MET A 13 3.10 -2.45 -6.01
CA MET A 13 3.83 -1.72 -7.03
C MET A 13 5.17 -2.38 -7.33
N ARG A 14 5.59 -2.32 -8.59
CA ARG A 14 6.87 -2.83 -9.05
C ARG A 14 7.69 -1.68 -9.62
N PRO A 15 8.69 -1.17 -8.88
CA PRO A 15 9.58 -0.14 -9.40
C PRO A 15 10.24 -0.56 -10.73
N ARG A 16 10.42 0.41 -11.63
CA ARG A 16 11.03 0.23 -12.96
C ARG A 16 12.25 1.16 -13.10
N GLY A 17 12.94 1.10 -14.24
CA GLY A 17 14.09 1.99 -14.52
C GLY A 17 15.35 1.66 -13.73
N GLY A 18 15.53 0.40 -13.31
CA GLY A 18 16.73 -0.06 -12.60
C GLY A 18 16.69 0.13 -11.08
N LEU A 19 15.60 0.67 -10.51
CA LEU A 19 15.46 0.77 -9.05
C LEU A 19 15.36 -0.63 -8.42
N ASN A 20 16.37 -0.98 -7.60
CA ASN A 20 16.45 -2.26 -6.89
C ASN A 20 16.07 -2.07 -5.41
N VAL A 21 14.97 -2.67 -4.96
CA VAL A 21 14.50 -2.55 -3.57
C VAL A 21 15.41 -3.27 -2.56
N ALA A 22 16.36 -4.09 -3.02
CA ALA A 22 17.38 -4.68 -2.16
C ALA A 22 18.45 -3.67 -1.70
N GLU A 23 18.64 -2.59 -2.46
CA GLU A 23 19.70 -1.60 -2.25
C GLU A 23 19.22 -0.37 -1.46
N ILE A 24 17.92 -0.32 -1.14
CA ILE A 24 17.28 0.82 -0.50
C ILE A 24 16.80 0.39 0.89
N THR A 25 16.97 1.27 1.88
CA THR A 25 16.48 0.97 3.23
C THR A 25 14.96 1.02 3.27
N ARG A 26 14.35 0.23 4.18
CA ARG A 26 12.90 0.31 4.42
C ARG A 26 12.44 1.71 4.81
N TYR A 27 13.30 2.47 5.51
CA TYR A 27 13.02 3.84 5.91
C TYR A 27 12.87 4.76 4.69
N GLU A 28 13.81 4.73 3.75
CA GLU A 28 13.76 5.55 2.53
C GLU A 28 12.55 5.21 1.67
N VAL A 29 12.23 3.91 1.53
CA VAL A 29 11.02 3.45 0.83
C VAL A 29 9.75 4.01 1.50
N ASN A 30 9.65 3.93 2.83
CA ASN A 30 8.51 4.48 3.57
C ASN A 30 8.37 5.98 3.36
N CYS A 31 9.46 6.73 3.52
CA CYS A 31 9.47 8.18 3.33
C CYS A 31 9.05 8.58 1.91
N ALA A 32 9.57 7.90 0.89
CA ALA A 32 9.22 8.17 -0.50
C ALA A 32 7.73 7.92 -0.78
N ILE A 33 7.18 6.83 -0.24
CA ILE A 33 5.76 6.47 -0.41
C ILE A 33 4.85 7.48 0.29
N LEU A 34 5.14 7.82 1.55
CA LEU A 34 4.35 8.80 2.30
C LEU A 34 4.39 10.19 1.64
N ALA A 35 5.58 10.61 1.18
CA ALA A 35 5.74 11.86 0.46
C ALA A 35 4.94 11.87 -0.86
N ALA A 36 5.03 10.80 -1.66
CA ALA A 36 4.29 10.66 -2.91
C ALA A 36 2.77 10.64 -2.70
N ALA A 37 2.31 9.99 -1.63
CA ALA A 37 0.91 9.91 -1.25
C ALA A 37 0.39 11.20 -0.57
N ARG A 38 1.28 12.14 -0.23
CA ARG A 38 0.96 13.34 0.58
C ARG A 38 0.33 12.99 1.92
N VAL A 39 0.76 11.89 2.53
CA VAL A 39 0.30 11.38 3.81
C VAL A 39 1.28 11.79 4.90
N SER A 40 0.79 12.31 6.02
CA SER A 40 1.65 12.64 7.14
C SER A 40 2.19 11.38 7.82
N THR A 41 3.36 11.46 8.46
CA THR A 41 3.93 10.34 9.22
C THR A 41 2.97 9.80 10.29
N LYS A 42 2.15 10.68 10.88
CA LYS A 42 1.16 10.32 11.90
C LYS A 42 0.01 9.50 11.32
N GLU A 43 -0.44 9.80 10.11
CA GLU A 43 -1.50 9.03 9.43
C GLU A 43 -0.95 7.71 8.88
N GLY A 44 0.25 7.74 8.30
CA GLY A 44 0.92 6.58 7.73
C GLY A 44 1.42 5.55 8.76
N ILE A 45 1.38 5.85 10.06
CA ILE A 45 1.82 4.92 11.11
C ILE A 45 1.01 3.61 11.14
N HIS A 46 -0.19 3.64 10.57
CA HIS A 46 -1.06 2.49 10.48
C HIS A 46 -0.86 1.68 9.19
N ASP A 47 -0.09 2.21 8.24
CA ASP A 47 0.24 1.52 7.00
C ASP A 47 1.36 0.50 7.24
N ILE A 48 1.23 -0.66 6.61
CA ILE A 48 2.28 -1.66 6.55
C ILE A 48 2.90 -1.61 5.15
N ILE A 49 4.14 -1.15 5.09
CA ILE A 49 4.91 -1.07 3.84
C ILE A 49 5.97 -2.17 3.87
N CYS A 50 5.95 -3.04 2.87
CA CYS A 50 6.80 -4.22 2.79
C CYS A 50 7.44 -4.33 1.40
N PRO A 51 8.73 -3.97 1.25
CA PRO A 51 9.49 -4.34 0.06
C PRO A 51 9.75 -5.86 0.05
N ASN A 52 9.54 -6.49 -1.10
CA ASN A 52 9.91 -7.87 -1.37
C ASN A 52 10.96 -7.90 -2.49
N ILE A 53 12.17 -8.29 -2.11
CA ILE A 53 13.40 -8.21 -2.90
C ILE A 53 13.32 -9.11 -4.14
N GLN A 54 12.87 -10.36 -3.97
CA GLN A 54 12.96 -11.36 -5.03
C GLN A 54 12.18 -10.98 -6.30
N PRO A 55 10.90 -10.55 -6.22
CA PRO A 55 10.18 -10.02 -7.39
C PRO A 55 10.42 -8.52 -7.63
N ASN A 56 11.23 -7.85 -6.80
CA ASN A 56 11.45 -6.41 -6.78
C ASN A 56 10.13 -5.60 -6.71
N ILE A 57 9.29 -5.89 -5.72
CA ILE A 57 8.00 -5.21 -5.53
C ILE A 57 7.92 -4.57 -4.15
N ILE A 58 6.97 -3.65 -3.98
CA ILE A 58 6.60 -3.08 -2.70
C ILE A 58 5.10 -3.28 -2.51
N VAL A 59 4.73 -3.77 -1.34
CA VAL A 59 3.34 -3.90 -0.92
C VAL A 59 3.04 -2.84 0.12
N VAL A 60 2.03 -2.02 -0.12
CA VAL A 60 1.47 -1.07 0.85
C VAL A 60 0.11 -1.61 1.29
N SER A 61 -0.07 -1.76 2.59
CA SER A 61 -1.28 -2.32 3.19
C SER A 61 -1.83 -1.33 4.20
N THR A 62 -2.92 -0.66 3.82
CA THR A 62 -3.60 0.36 4.63
C THR A 62 -4.86 -0.25 5.23
N PRO A 63 -5.13 -0.08 6.54
CA PRO A 63 -6.37 -0.52 7.14
C PRO A 63 -7.57 0.09 6.41
N SER A 64 -8.50 -0.76 5.96
CA SER A 64 -9.72 -0.31 5.30
C SER A 64 -10.54 0.49 6.28
N ARG A 65 -10.79 1.75 5.94
CA ARG A 65 -11.73 2.62 6.64
C ARG A 65 -13.15 2.35 6.10
N GLN A 66 -13.56 1.09 6.00
CA GLN A 66 -14.96 0.81 5.70
C GLN A 66 -15.79 1.17 6.94
N PRO A 67 -16.78 2.07 6.82
CA PRO A 67 -17.93 2.00 7.70
C PRO A 67 -18.56 0.61 7.49
N LEU A 68 -19.09 0.01 8.54
CA LEU A 68 -19.99 -1.13 8.42
C LEU A 68 -21.19 -0.68 7.55
N GLY A 69 -21.13 -0.88 6.22
CA GLY A 69 -22.13 -0.33 5.31
C GLY A 69 -21.86 -0.54 3.82
N CYS A 70 -22.40 -1.65 3.31
CA CYS A 70 -22.98 -1.87 1.97
C CYS A 70 -22.17 -1.64 0.67
N GLN A 71 -21.80 -2.80 0.08
CA GLN A 71 -21.90 -3.23 -1.33
C GLN A 71 -21.10 -2.56 -2.47
N ASN A 72 -20.24 -3.40 -3.07
CA ASN A 72 -19.98 -3.61 -4.51
C ASN A 72 -20.26 -2.45 -5.47
N SER A 73 -19.18 -1.85 -5.97
CA SER A 73 -19.16 -1.25 -7.31
C SER A 73 -17.83 -1.60 -7.98
N GLN A 74 -17.87 -2.61 -8.85
CA GLN A 74 -16.82 -2.85 -9.84
C GLN A 74 -16.71 -1.58 -10.69
N HIS A 75 -15.58 -0.88 -10.64
CA HIS A 75 -15.26 0.17 -11.60
C HIS A 75 -14.47 -0.45 -12.75
N GLN A 76 -15.18 -0.64 -13.85
CA GLN A 76 -14.66 -0.98 -15.17
C GLN A 76 -13.76 0.19 -15.63
N ILE A 77 -12.45 -0.05 -15.72
CA ILE A 77 -11.52 0.94 -16.28
C ILE A 77 -11.63 0.84 -17.80
N SER A 78 -12.17 1.90 -18.42
CA SER A 78 -12.11 2.10 -19.87
C SER A 78 -10.69 2.49 -20.26
N ALA A 79 -10.07 1.67 -21.11
CA ALA A 79 -8.81 2.00 -21.75
C ALA A 79 -9.04 3.06 -22.84
N TYR A 80 -8.20 4.09 -22.84
CA TYR A 80 -7.83 4.85 -24.03
C TYR A 80 -6.36 4.58 -24.29
#